data_AF-A0A2J8KAY7-F1
#
_entry.id   AF-A0A2J8KAY7-F1
#
_cell.length_a   1.000
_cell.length_b   1.000
_cell.length_c   1.000
_cell.angle_alpha   90.00
_cell.angle_beta   90.00
_cell.angle_gamma   90.00
#
_symmetry.space_group_name_H-M   'P 1'
#
loop_
_entity.id
_entity.type
_entity.pdbx_description
1 polymer ?
#
loop_
_entity_poly.entity_id
_entity_poly.type
_entity_poly.pdbx_seq_one_letter_code
_entity_poly.pdbx_strand_id
1 'polypeptide(L)'
;PWPAGEEPVRCDACLEGAALPAALSCLSCLASFCPAHLGPHERSPALRGHRLVPPLRRLEESLCPRHLRPLERYCRAERVCLCEACAAQEHRGHELVPLEQERALQEVGSGGTLGLSSPKS
;
A
#
# COMPACT_ATOMS: atom_id res chain seq x y z
N PRO A 1 4.33 13.34 0.82
CA PRO A 1 4.42 13.72 2.25
C PRO A 1 3.38 12.93 3.05
N TRP A 2 3.82 12.07 3.97
CA TRP A 2 2.95 11.26 4.83
C TRP A 2 2.17 12.16 5.82
N PRO A 3 0.94 11.79 6.22
CA PRO A 3 0.17 12.57 7.19
C PRO A 3 0.92 12.67 8.52
N ALA A 4 0.95 13.88 9.09
CA ALA A 4 1.63 14.18 10.34
C ALA A 4 0.92 13.45 11.50
N GLY A 5 1.50 12.33 11.97
CA GLY A 5 0.96 11.58 13.09
C GLY A 5 1.30 10.09 13.10
N GLU A 6 1.81 9.54 12.01
CA GLU A 6 2.14 8.12 11.91
C GLU A 6 3.66 7.87 12.02
N GLU A 7 4.08 6.96 12.90
CA GLU A 7 5.49 6.59 13.03
C GLU A 7 6.01 5.98 11.70
N PRO A 8 7.20 6.40 11.24
CA PRO A 8 7.76 5.92 9.99
C PRO A 8 7.99 4.40 10.05
N VAL A 9 7.72 3.73 8.94
CA VAL A 9 8.13 2.32 8.74
C VAL A 9 9.64 2.23 8.94
N ARG A 10 10.10 1.28 9.75
CA ARG A 10 11.52 1.09 10.05
C ARG A 10 12.14 0.08 9.09
N CYS A 11 13.44 0.18 8.89
CA CYS A 11 14.18 -0.76 8.06
C CYS A 11 14.37 -2.11 8.78
N ASP A 12 14.02 -3.21 8.11
CA ASP A 12 14.10 -4.57 8.66
C ASP A 12 15.51 -5.18 8.58
N ALA A 13 16.39 -4.59 7.77
CA ALA A 13 17.78 -5.07 7.59
C ALA A 13 18.80 -4.34 8.48
N CYS A 14 18.39 -3.27 9.16
CA CYS A 14 19.24 -2.61 10.14
C CYS A 14 19.45 -3.49 11.37
N LEU A 15 20.58 -3.28 12.05
CA LEU A 15 20.81 -3.89 13.35
C LEU A 15 19.72 -3.43 14.35
N GLU A 16 19.31 -4.36 15.20
CA GLU A 16 18.27 -4.14 16.20
C GLU A 16 18.60 -2.94 17.09
N GLY A 17 17.61 -2.08 17.35
CA GLY A 17 17.78 -0.84 18.13
C GLY A 17 18.33 0.36 17.37
N ALA A 18 18.82 0.19 16.12
CA ALA A 18 19.33 1.29 15.28
C ALA A 18 18.61 1.39 13.92
N ALA A 19 17.38 0.88 13.84
CA ALA A 19 16.62 0.83 12.59
C ALA A 19 16.24 2.24 12.10
N LEU A 20 16.86 2.62 10.97
CA LEU A 20 16.57 3.87 10.27
C LEU A 20 15.18 3.81 9.61
N PRO A 21 14.55 4.97 9.35
CA PRO A 21 13.34 5.04 8.53
C PRO A 21 13.56 4.37 7.18
N ALA A 22 12.62 3.52 6.78
CA ALA A 22 12.59 2.90 5.47
C ALA A 22 12.26 3.95 4.40
N ALA A 23 12.98 3.88 3.28
CA ALA A 23 12.72 4.71 2.12
C ALA A 23 11.78 4.01 1.13
N LEU A 24 11.90 2.69 0.98
CA LEU A 24 11.06 1.85 0.14
C LEU A 24 10.87 0.47 0.76
N SER A 25 9.77 -0.19 0.42
CA SER A 25 9.53 -1.59 0.72
C SER A 25 9.63 -2.45 -0.53
N CYS A 26 10.19 -3.65 -0.40
CA CYS A 26 10.29 -4.62 -1.47
C CYS A 26 9.20 -5.69 -1.31
N LEU A 27 8.31 -5.79 -2.31
CA LEU A 27 7.23 -6.77 -2.29
C LEU A 27 7.71 -8.20 -2.56
N SER A 28 8.91 -8.37 -3.13
CA SER A 28 9.53 -9.67 -3.34
C SER A 28 10.23 -10.19 -2.08
N CYS A 29 10.88 -9.30 -1.32
CA CYS A 29 11.55 -9.66 -0.07
C CYS A 29 10.63 -9.63 1.16
N LEU A 30 9.44 -9.04 1.02
CA LEU A 30 8.51 -8.78 2.14
C LEU A 30 9.18 -7.98 3.27
N ALA A 31 10.04 -7.01 2.89
CA ALA A 31 10.84 -6.24 3.82
C ALA A 31 10.96 -4.77 3.39
N SER A 32 11.17 -3.90 4.37
CA SER A 32 11.36 -2.47 4.24
C SER A 32 12.82 -2.08 4.42
N PHE A 33 13.32 -1.22 3.55
CA PHE A 33 14.74 -0.88 3.46
C PHE A 33 14.97 0.62 3.55
N CYS A 34 15.94 1.02 4.38
CA CYS A 34 16.51 2.37 4.34
C CYS A 34 17.40 2.54 3.10
N PRO A 35 17.79 3.77 2.73
CA PRO A 35 18.61 4.02 1.54
C PRO A 35 19.89 3.18 1.47
N ALA A 36 20.56 2.96 2.61
CA ALA A 36 21.77 2.15 2.67
C ALA A 36 21.51 0.68 2.27
N HIS A 37 20.39 0.11 2.70
CA HIS A 37 20.01 -1.27 2.41
C HIS A 37 19.24 -1.43 1.09
N LEU A 38 18.91 -0.34 0.40
CA LEU A 38 18.40 -0.38 -0.98
C LEU A 38 19.49 -0.56 -2.03
N GLY A 39 20.73 -0.16 -1.73
CA GLY A 39 21.84 -0.27 -2.67
C GLY A 39 22.00 -1.65 -3.37
N PRO A 40 21.83 -2.79 -2.67
CA PRO A 40 21.82 -4.10 -3.31
C PRO A 40 20.70 -4.29 -4.34
N HIS A 41 19.52 -3.70 -4.15
CA HIS A 41 18.40 -3.77 -5.10
C HIS A 41 18.73 -3.05 -6.42
N GLU A 42 19.60 -2.06 -6.40
CA GLU A 42 19.99 -1.32 -7.60
C GLU A 42 21.20 -1.96 -8.31
N ARG A 43 22.15 -2.50 -7.52
CA ARG A 43 23.44 -2.99 -8.03
C ARG A 43 23.49 -4.49 -8.31
N SER A 44 22.70 -5.30 -7.60
CA SER A 44 22.73 -6.75 -7.75
C SER A 44 21.78 -7.20 -8.88
N PRO A 45 22.25 -7.94 -9.89
CA PRO A 45 21.39 -8.49 -10.93
C PRO A 45 20.25 -9.35 -10.38
N ALA A 46 20.47 -10.04 -9.26
CA ALA A 46 19.46 -10.87 -8.61
C ALA A 46 18.31 -10.06 -8.00
N LEU A 47 18.57 -8.82 -7.59
CA LEU A 47 17.59 -7.98 -6.87
C LEU A 47 17.02 -6.84 -7.73
N ARG A 48 17.66 -6.54 -8.87
CA ARG A 48 17.27 -5.44 -9.78
C ARG A 48 15.85 -5.56 -10.35
N GLY A 49 15.32 -6.78 -10.42
CA GLY A 49 13.94 -7.04 -10.87
C GLY A 49 12.88 -6.95 -9.78
N HIS A 50 13.28 -6.73 -8.52
CA HIS A 50 12.34 -6.65 -7.42
C HIS A 50 11.48 -5.39 -7.50
N ARG A 51 10.19 -5.53 -7.17
CA ARG A 51 9.25 -4.41 -7.14
C ARG A 51 9.39 -3.65 -5.83
N LEU A 52 9.95 -2.44 -5.91
CA LEU A 52 10.04 -1.48 -4.81
C LEU A 52 8.85 -0.51 -4.84
N VAL A 53 8.26 -0.26 -3.68
CA VAL A 53 7.10 0.64 -3.49
C VAL A 53 7.33 1.56 -2.29
N PRO A 54 6.55 2.65 -2.12
CA PRO A 54 6.60 3.44 -0.90
C PRO A 54 6.44 2.57 0.35
N PRO A 55 7.10 2.92 1.48
CA PRO A 55 7.13 2.09 2.65
C PRO A 55 5.72 1.75 3.16
N LEU A 56 5.46 0.46 3.33
CA LEU A 56 4.18 -0.04 3.83
C LEU A 56 4.35 -0.55 5.25
N ARG A 57 3.47 -0.14 6.16
CA ARG A 57 3.47 -0.65 7.55
C ARG A 57 3.11 -2.12 7.64
N ARG A 58 2.30 -2.61 6.71
CA ARG A 58 1.83 -4.00 6.65
C ARG A 58 1.95 -4.52 5.22
N LEU A 59 3.15 -4.97 4.85
CA LEU A 59 3.40 -5.50 3.49
C LEU A 59 2.50 -6.70 3.18
N GLU A 60 2.29 -7.59 4.13
CA GLU A 60 1.51 -8.80 3.94
C GLU A 60 0.04 -8.49 3.61
N GLU A 61 -0.52 -7.44 4.22
CA GLU A 61 -1.89 -6.97 3.93
C GLU A 61 -2.02 -6.29 2.57
N SER A 62 -0.90 -5.91 1.94
CA SER A 62 -0.86 -5.33 0.60
C SER A 62 -0.72 -6.37 -0.51
N LEU A 63 -0.62 -7.66 -0.16
CA LEU A 63 -0.47 -8.76 -1.09
C LEU A 63 -1.71 -9.65 -1.13
N CYS A 64 -2.01 -10.15 -2.31
CA CYS A 64 -3.02 -11.18 -2.48
C CYS A 64 -2.56 -12.45 -1.76
N PRO A 65 -3.35 -13.00 -0.82
CA PRO A 65 -2.94 -14.19 -0.06
C PRO A 65 -2.80 -15.43 -0.96
N ARG A 66 -3.55 -15.48 -2.08
CA ARG A 66 -3.50 -16.61 -3.02
C ARG A 66 -2.32 -16.54 -3.98
N HIS A 67 -1.94 -15.34 -4.42
CA HIS A 67 -0.97 -15.18 -5.51
C HIS A 67 0.34 -14.55 -5.06
N LEU A 68 0.42 -14.03 -3.82
CA LEU A 68 1.54 -13.26 -3.28
C LEU A 68 1.96 -12.11 -4.22
N ARG A 69 0.97 -11.54 -4.92
CA ARG A 69 1.13 -10.40 -5.83
C ARG A 69 0.48 -9.17 -5.24
N PRO A 70 0.93 -7.96 -5.62
CA PRO A 70 0.38 -6.72 -5.09
C PRO A 70 -1.12 -6.60 -5.37
N LEU A 71 -1.85 -6.11 -4.37
CA LEU A 71 -3.24 -5.72 -4.53
C LEU A 71 -3.27 -4.38 -5.26
N GLU A 72 -3.81 -4.38 -6.48
CA GLU A 72 -3.81 -3.19 -7.38
C GLU A 72 -5.22 -2.82 -7.82
N ARG A 73 -6.18 -3.73 -7.63
CA ARG A 73 -7.58 -3.55 -8.01
C ARG A 73 -8.47 -3.65 -6.78
N TYR A 74 -9.64 -3.02 -6.86
CA TYR A 74 -10.73 -3.17 -5.91
C TYR A 74 -11.99 -3.59 -6.67
N CYS A 75 -12.62 -4.67 -6.22
CA CYS A 75 -13.88 -5.15 -6.77
C CYS A 75 -15.02 -4.52 -5.96
N ARG A 76 -15.85 -3.68 -6.58
CA ARG A 76 -16.95 -3.01 -5.88
C ARG A 76 -18.13 -3.92 -5.59
N ALA A 77 -18.35 -4.93 -6.44
CA ALA A 77 -19.42 -5.91 -6.25
C ALA A 77 -19.21 -6.73 -4.97
N GLU A 78 -17.97 -7.15 -4.71
CA GLU A 78 -17.62 -8.01 -3.58
C GLU A 78 -16.89 -7.28 -2.45
N ARG A 79 -16.55 -6.00 -2.67
CA ARG A 79 -15.89 -5.11 -1.70
C ARG A 79 -14.55 -5.66 -1.20
N VAL A 80 -13.75 -6.20 -2.12
CA VAL A 80 -12.45 -6.82 -1.84
C VAL A 80 -11.33 -6.20 -2.66
N CYS A 81 -10.15 -6.08 -2.05
CA CYS A 81 -8.90 -5.74 -2.73
C CYS A 81 -8.31 -7.00 -3.36
N LEU A 82 -7.83 -6.91 -4.60
CA LEU A 82 -7.38 -8.06 -5.36
C LEU A 82 -6.19 -7.71 -6.27
N CYS A 83 -5.37 -8.72 -6.57
CA CYS A 83 -4.28 -8.58 -7.54
C CYS A 83 -4.79 -8.75 -8.98
N GLU A 84 -3.98 -8.35 -9.96
CA GLU A 84 -4.31 -8.50 -11.39
C GLU A 84 -4.66 -9.93 -11.80
N ALA A 85 -4.04 -10.94 -11.16
CA ALA A 85 -4.34 -12.33 -11.47
C ALA A 85 -5.76 -12.74 -11.01
N CYS A 86 -6.22 -12.24 -9.86
CA CYS A 86 -7.61 -12.43 -9.42
C CYS A 86 -8.58 -11.70 -10.35
N ALA A 87 -8.28 -10.45 -10.69
CA ALA A 87 -9.09 -9.62 -11.59
C ALA A 87 -9.30 -10.31 -12.94
N ALA A 88 -8.23 -10.88 -13.50
CA ALA A 88 -8.24 -11.55 -14.79
C ALA A 88 -8.79 -12.98 -14.75
N GLN A 89 -9.19 -13.53 -13.61
CA GLN A 89 -9.70 -14.91 -13.51
C GLN A 89 -11.09 -14.91 -12.89
N GLU A 90 -11.15 -14.64 -11.59
CA GLU A 90 -12.33 -14.89 -10.74
C GLU A 90 -13.31 -13.73 -10.76
N HIS A 91 -12.82 -12.52 -11.03
CA HIS A 91 -13.65 -11.31 -11.07
C HIS A 91 -13.82 -10.76 -12.50
N ARG A 92 -13.70 -11.63 -13.51
CA ARG A 92 -13.97 -11.26 -14.91
C ARG A 92 -15.42 -10.81 -15.07
N GLY A 93 -15.63 -9.52 -15.32
CA GLY A 93 -16.95 -8.93 -15.52
C GLY A 93 -17.53 -8.23 -14.29
N HIS A 94 -16.83 -8.24 -13.15
CA HIS A 94 -17.18 -7.35 -12.04
C HIS A 94 -16.71 -5.93 -12.32
N GLU A 95 -17.32 -4.95 -11.64
CA GLU A 95 -16.80 -3.58 -11.63
C GLU A 95 -15.50 -3.55 -10.82
N LEU A 96 -14.38 -3.48 -11.54
CA LEU A 96 -13.03 -3.39 -10.99
C LEU A 96 -12.49 -1.97 -11.18
N VAL A 97 -12.09 -1.34 -10.09
CA VAL A 97 -11.46 -0.02 -10.10
C VAL A 97 -10.02 -0.10 -9.58
N PRO A 98 -9.12 0.84 -9.94
CA PRO A 98 -7.81 0.95 -9.32
C PRO A 98 -7.93 1.13 -7.80
N LEU A 99 -7.12 0.39 -7.03
CA LEU A 99 -7.19 0.42 -5.57
C LEU A 99 -6.89 1.83 -5.01
N GLU A 100 -5.94 2.54 -5.62
CA GLU A 100 -5.58 3.92 -5.24
C GLU A 100 -6.75 4.88 -5.44
N GLN A 101 -7.52 4.70 -6.52
CA GLN A 101 -8.69 5.52 -6.79
C GLN A 101 -9.78 5.29 -5.74
N GLU A 102 -10.06 4.04 -5.38
CA GLU A 102 -11.06 3.74 -4.35
C GLU A 102 -10.65 4.27 -2.98
N ARG A 103 -9.36 4.16 -2.61
CA ARG A 103 -8.82 4.74 -1.38
C ARG A 103 -9.01 6.26 -1.32
N ALA A 104 -8.75 6.97 -2.41
CA ALA A 104 -8.94 8.41 -2.47
C ALA A 104 -10.42 8.83 -2.28
N LEU A 105 -11.37 8.01 -2.75
CA LEU A 105 -12.80 8.26 -2.55
C LEU A 105 -13.23 8.04 -1.09
N GLN A 106 -12.65 7.05 -0.40
CA GLN A 106 -12.94 6.78 1.01
C GLN A 106 -12.46 7.93 1.92
N GLU A 107 -11.33 8.57 1.61
CA GLU A 107 -10.80 9.69 2.41
C GLU A 107 -11.62 10.99 2.26
N VAL A 108 -12.38 11.13 1.17
CA VAL A 108 -13.33 12.24 0.98
C VAL A 108 -14.63 12.04 1.77
N GLY A 109 -14.93 10.82 2.23
CA GLY A 109 -16.17 10.46 2.91
C GLY A 109 -16.23 10.70 4.42
N SER A 110 -15.11 10.99 5.09
CA SER A 110 -15.07 11.22 6.56
C SER A 110 -15.05 12.69 6.97
N GLY A 111 -15.39 13.61 6.07
CA GLY A 111 -15.55 15.03 6.38
C GLY A 111 -16.98 15.52 6.13
N GLY A 112 -17.83 15.51 7.15
CA GLY A 112 -19.02 16.37 7.13
C GLY A 112 -20.20 15.95 8.02
N THR A 113 -20.27 16.51 9.22
CA THR A 113 -21.53 17.08 9.73
C THR A 113 -21.23 18.38 10.47
N LEU A 114 -21.01 19.48 9.74
CA LEU A 114 -21.39 20.80 10.29
C LEU A 114 -22.84 21.01 9.92
N GLY A 115 -23.72 20.72 10.87
CA GLY A 115 -25.14 21.00 10.79
C GLY A 115 -25.35 22.50 10.65
N LEU A 116 -25.60 22.94 9.43
CA LEU A 116 -26.20 24.24 9.14
C LEU A 116 -27.70 24.10 9.42
N SER A 117 -28.13 24.61 10.55
CA SER A 117 -29.54 24.97 10.74
C SER A 117 -29.59 26.27 11.53
N SER A 118 -29.61 27.38 10.79
CA SER A 118 -30.26 28.61 11.26
C SER A 118 -31.71 28.29 11.63
N PRO A 119 -32.25 28.96 12.64
CA PRO A 119 -33.44 29.74 12.32
C PRO A 119 -33.37 31.19 12.81
N LYS A 120 -33.83 32.01 11.88
CA LYS A 120 -34.36 33.37 11.98
C LYS A 120 -35.36 33.52 13.14
N SER A 121 -35.13 34.52 14.00
CA SER A 121 -36.16 35.41 14.57
C SER A 121 -35.50 36.58 15.28
#